data_AF-A0A9D8WW94-F1
#
_entry.id   AF-A0A9D8WW94-F1
#
_cell.length_a   1.000
_cell.length_b   1.000
_cell.length_c   1.000
_cell.angle_alpha   90.00
_cell.angle_beta   90.00
_cell.angle_gamma   90.00
#
_symmetry.space_group_name_H-M   'P 1'
#
loop_
_entity.id
_entity.type
_entity.pdbx_description
1 polymer ?
#
loop_
_entity_poly.entity_id
_entity_poly.type
_entity_poly.pdbx_seq_one_letter_code
_entity_poly.pdbx_strand_id
1 'polypeptide(L)'
;MKKNNFGFTLIELLAVVLMIGILTSVALPQYRRSVQRAEAMEALVNLKTIFDSAKRYRAANSETPRSLKGLDVQFFDADPNSSTPSIGNFKYLFYTDRISACRIDGKGQASFNNTYCLIMSYKRTVGGTNYKDFLECNSTSEKWNYVCESLAQSCPNGATSKNGSSYVISDRICD
;
A
#
# COMPACT_ATOMS: atom_id res chain seq x y z
N MET A 1 -23.47 -43.27 42.19
CA MET A 1 -22.81 -41.99 41.84
C MET A 1 -23.77 -41.16 40.99
N LYS A 2 -24.31 -40.07 41.52
CA LYS A 2 -25.33 -39.25 40.82
C LYS A 2 -24.60 -38.29 39.87
N LYS A 3 -24.77 -38.48 38.57
CA LYS A 3 -24.14 -37.66 37.52
C LYS A 3 -25.01 -36.40 37.33
N ASN A 4 -24.55 -35.24 37.80
CA ASN A 4 -25.23 -33.97 37.52
C ASN A 4 -24.89 -33.53 36.09
N ASN A 5 -25.79 -33.81 35.16
CA ASN A 5 -25.72 -33.23 33.81
C ASN A 5 -26.20 -31.78 33.87
N PHE A 6 -25.28 -30.84 34.02
CA PHE A 6 -25.54 -29.43 33.73
C PHE A 6 -25.51 -29.24 32.21
N GLY A 7 -26.69 -29.17 31.59
CA GLY A 7 -26.84 -28.85 30.18
C GLY A 7 -26.81 -27.34 29.97
N PHE A 8 -26.15 -26.89 28.89
CA PHE A 8 -26.20 -25.51 28.42
C PHE A 8 -27.65 -25.12 28.10
N THR A 9 -28.09 -23.95 28.54
CA THR A 9 -29.44 -23.47 28.22
C THR A 9 -29.46 -22.77 26.87
N LEU A 10 -30.58 -22.88 26.14
CA LEU A 10 -30.72 -22.25 24.82
C LEU A 10 -30.66 -20.72 24.92
N ILE A 11 -31.15 -20.15 26.04
CA ILE A 11 -31.08 -18.72 26.32
C ILE A 11 -29.64 -18.22 26.53
N GLU A 12 -28.79 -19.03 27.16
CA GLU A 12 -27.39 -18.71 27.42
C GLU A 12 -26.58 -18.68 26.11
N LEU A 13 -26.88 -19.59 25.18
CA LEU A 13 -26.28 -19.56 23.84
C LEU A 13 -26.78 -18.35 23.02
N LEU A 14 -28.07 -18.00 23.12
CA LEU A 14 -28.63 -16.84 22.42
C LEU A 14 -28.04 -15.51 22.91
N ALA A 15 -27.83 -15.34 24.22
CA ALA A 15 -27.22 -14.13 24.77
C ALA A 15 -25.77 -13.95 24.27
N VAL A 16 -25.00 -15.03 24.18
CA VAL A 16 -23.61 -15.01 23.68
C VAL A 16 -23.56 -14.64 22.21
N VAL A 17 -24.40 -15.23 21.36
CA VAL A 17 -24.45 -14.90 19.93
C VAL A 17 -24.85 -13.43 19.72
N LEU A 18 -25.78 -12.93 20.53
CA LEU A 18 -26.16 -11.51 20.50
C LEU A 18 -24.99 -10.59 20.87
N MET A 19 -24.23 -10.89 21.92
CA MET A 19 -23.05 -10.10 22.29
C MET A 19 -21.97 -10.13 21.19
N ILE A 20 -21.66 -11.31 20.63
CA ILE A 20 -20.68 -11.45 19.53
C ILE A 20 -21.16 -10.68 18.29
N GLY A 21 -22.45 -10.67 17.99
CA GLY A 21 -23.03 -9.89 16.89
C GLY A 21 -22.76 -8.39 17.02
N ILE A 22 -22.91 -7.84 18.24
CA ILE A 22 -22.64 -6.42 18.50
C ILE A 22 -21.14 -6.11 18.33
N LEU A 23 -20.27 -6.93 18.92
CA LEU A 23 -18.81 -6.71 18.85
C LEU A 23 -18.29 -6.80 17.41
N THR A 24 -18.77 -7.78 16.63
CA THR A 24 -18.32 -8.00 15.24
C THR A 24 -18.72 -6.87 14.30
N SER A 25 -19.89 -6.25 14.50
CA SER A 25 -20.36 -5.10 13.72
C SER A 25 -19.37 -3.92 13.75
N VAL A 26 -18.77 -3.64 14.91
CA VAL A 26 -17.80 -2.55 15.07
C VAL A 26 -16.37 -2.99 14.72
N ALA A 27 -15.98 -4.20 15.09
CA ALA A 27 -14.60 -4.68 14.92
C ALA A 27 -14.23 -4.95 13.45
N LEU A 28 -15.16 -5.49 12.64
CA LEU A 28 -14.87 -5.90 11.26
C LEU A 28 -14.40 -4.77 10.34
N PRO A 29 -15.04 -3.58 10.27
CA PRO A 29 -14.57 -2.50 9.41
C PRO A 29 -13.19 -1.97 9.84
N GLN A 30 -12.92 -1.91 11.15
CA GLN A 30 -11.62 -1.49 11.66
C GLN A 30 -10.52 -2.51 11.30
N TYR A 31 -10.80 -3.80 11.47
CA TYR A 31 -9.89 -4.87 11.08
C TYR A 31 -9.53 -4.80 9.59
N ARG A 32 -10.54 -4.60 8.72
CA ARG A 32 -10.31 -4.46 7.26
C ARG A 32 -9.40 -3.27 6.92
N ARG A 33 -9.58 -2.13 7.58
CA ARG A 33 -8.69 -0.96 7.40
C ARG A 33 -7.26 -1.27 7.84
N SER A 34 -7.09 -1.99 8.95
CA SER A 34 -5.76 -2.38 9.44
C SER A 34 -5.04 -3.32 8.48
N VAL A 35 -5.74 -4.32 7.93
CA VAL A 35 -5.19 -5.24 6.93
C VAL A 35 -4.81 -4.48 5.66
N GLN A 36 -5.68 -3.60 5.17
CA GLN A 36 -5.39 -2.80 3.96
C GLN A 36 -4.20 -1.86 4.14
N ARG A 37 -3.98 -1.32 5.35
CA ARG A 37 -2.78 -0.55 5.68
C ARG A 37 -1.53 -1.42 5.72
N ALA A 38 -1.62 -2.63 6.29
CA ALA A 38 -0.49 -3.57 6.32
C ALA A 38 -0.07 -3.97 4.89
N GLU A 39 -1.04 -4.27 4.01
CA GLU A 39 -0.79 -4.54 2.59
C GLU A 39 -0.10 -3.35 1.89
N ALA A 40 -0.53 -2.11 2.19
CA ALA A 40 0.10 -0.91 1.65
C ALA A 40 1.56 -0.74 2.13
N MET A 41 1.84 -1.05 3.40
CA MET A 41 3.19 -0.99 3.97
C MET A 41 4.11 -2.05 3.33
N GLU A 42 3.61 -3.25 3.09
CA GLU A 42 4.35 -4.29 2.38
C GLU A 42 4.69 -3.85 0.95
N ALA A 43 3.71 -3.34 0.22
CA ALA A 43 3.93 -2.79 -1.11
C ALA A 43 4.93 -1.63 -1.12
N LEU A 44 4.92 -0.79 -0.08
CA LEU A 44 5.87 0.29 0.09
C LEU A 44 7.30 -0.22 0.24
N VAL A 45 7.52 -1.25 1.07
CA VAL A 45 8.83 -1.89 1.23
C VAL A 45 9.30 -2.48 -0.09
N ASN A 46 8.45 -3.27 -0.75
CA ASN A 46 8.76 -3.86 -2.05
C ASN A 46 9.08 -2.80 -3.11
N LEU A 47 8.30 -1.71 -3.16
CA LEU A 47 8.54 -0.58 -4.06
C LEU A 47 9.90 0.07 -3.80
N LYS A 48 10.28 0.32 -2.54
CA LYS A 48 11.60 0.86 -2.19
C LYS A 48 12.73 -0.07 -2.65
N THR A 49 12.61 -1.37 -2.40
CA THR A 49 13.60 -2.36 -2.81
C THR A 49 13.75 -2.41 -4.34
N ILE A 50 12.64 -2.41 -5.08
CA ILE A 50 12.63 -2.36 -6.55
C ILE A 50 13.23 -1.05 -7.05
N PHE A 51 12.89 0.07 -6.42
CA PHE A 51 13.38 1.39 -6.80
C PHE A 51 14.89 1.54 -6.59
N ASP A 52 15.42 1.04 -5.46
CA ASP A 52 16.86 1.03 -5.21
C ASP A 52 17.61 0.13 -6.18
N SER A 53 17.03 -1.03 -6.51
CA SER A 53 17.55 -1.91 -7.56
C SER A 53 17.55 -1.24 -8.93
N ALA A 54 16.46 -0.56 -9.29
CA ALA A 54 16.34 0.19 -10.52
C ALA A 54 17.36 1.33 -10.61
N LYS A 55 17.66 2.02 -9.50
CA LYS A 55 18.74 3.00 -9.43
C LYS A 55 20.11 2.38 -9.74
N ARG A 56 20.41 1.22 -9.16
CA ARG A 56 21.65 0.48 -9.46
C ARG A 56 21.73 0.06 -10.92
N TYR A 57 20.63 -0.46 -11.47
CA TYR A 57 20.54 -0.82 -12.89
C TYR A 57 20.81 0.38 -13.81
N ARG A 58 20.19 1.54 -13.51
CA ARG A 58 20.40 2.78 -14.27
C ARG A 58 21.85 3.26 -14.21
N ALA A 59 22.48 3.14 -13.05
CA ALA A 59 23.89 3.50 -12.88
C ALA A 59 24.83 2.61 -13.70
N ALA A 60 24.48 1.32 -13.88
CA ALA A 60 25.29 0.37 -14.65
C ALA A 60 25.03 0.43 -16.17
N ASN A 61 23.78 0.59 -16.59
CA ASN A 61 23.37 0.37 -17.99
C ASN A 61 22.97 1.66 -18.73
N SER A 62 22.95 2.83 -18.07
CA SER A 62 22.47 4.12 -18.63
C SER A 62 21.01 4.12 -19.13
N GLU A 63 20.29 3.01 -18.96
CA GLU A 63 18.90 2.81 -19.36
C GLU A 63 17.99 2.67 -18.14
N THR A 64 16.72 3.03 -18.32
CA THR A 64 15.69 2.83 -17.28
C THR A 64 15.07 1.44 -17.42
N PRO A 65 14.95 0.67 -16.32
CA PRO A 65 14.30 -0.64 -16.40
C PRO A 65 12.82 -0.47 -16.77
N ARG A 66 12.31 -1.39 -17.59
CA ARG A 66 10.90 -1.47 -18.00
C ARG A 66 10.12 -2.62 -17.35
N SER A 67 10.81 -3.43 -16.55
CA SER A 67 10.33 -4.66 -15.92
C SER A 67 11.27 -5.03 -14.78
N LEU A 68 10.96 -6.09 -14.03
CA LEU A 68 11.88 -6.65 -13.02
C LEU A 68 13.08 -7.36 -13.64
N LYS A 69 13.05 -7.70 -14.92
CA LYS A 69 14.19 -8.30 -15.62
C LYS A 69 15.42 -7.40 -15.58
N GLY A 70 16.55 -7.97 -15.17
CA GLY A 70 17.84 -7.27 -15.07
C GLY A 70 18.05 -6.54 -13.75
N LEU A 71 17.01 -6.43 -12.91
CA LEU A 71 17.16 -5.96 -11.55
C LEU A 71 17.74 -7.06 -10.67
N ASP A 72 18.47 -6.66 -9.62
CA ASP A 72 19.04 -7.57 -8.60
C ASP A 72 18.03 -7.97 -7.51
N VAL A 73 16.74 -8.04 -7.86
CA VAL A 73 15.63 -8.42 -6.98
C VAL A 73 14.80 -9.52 -7.62
N GLN A 74 14.28 -10.42 -6.79
CA GLN A 74 13.43 -11.52 -7.23
C GLN A 74 12.24 -11.66 -6.30
N PHE A 75 11.04 -11.84 -6.88
CA PHE A 75 9.80 -12.07 -6.16
C PHE A 75 9.16 -13.34 -6.71
N PHE A 76 8.75 -14.24 -5.81
CA PHE A 76 8.21 -15.54 -6.19
C PHE A 76 6.92 -15.42 -7.02
N ASP A 77 6.08 -14.43 -6.70
CA ASP A 77 4.77 -14.24 -7.34
C ASP A 77 4.82 -13.38 -8.62
N ALA A 78 5.98 -12.85 -9.00
CA ALA A 78 6.10 -11.92 -10.11
C ALA A 78 6.77 -12.56 -11.34
N ASP A 79 6.14 -12.41 -12.50
CA ASP A 79 6.82 -12.65 -13.77
C ASP A 79 7.84 -11.53 -14.04
N PRO A 80 9.16 -11.85 -14.10
CA PRO A 80 10.18 -10.83 -14.28
C PRO A 80 10.15 -10.18 -15.67
N ASN A 81 9.56 -10.83 -16.68
CA ASN A 81 9.46 -10.31 -18.04
C ASN A 81 8.22 -9.44 -18.26
N SER A 82 7.28 -9.42 -17.30
CA SER A 82 6.11 -8.56 -17.36
C SER A 82 6.51 -7.10 -17.23
N SER A 83 5.95 -6.24 -18.09
CA SER A 83 6.06 -4.78 -17.98
C SER A 83 5.22 -4.20 -16.84
N THR A 84 4.27 -4.99 -16.33
CA THR A 84 3.46 -4.67 -15.14
C THR A 84 3.41 -5.86 -14.19
N PRO A 85 4.54 -6.21 -13.53
CA PRO A 85 4.58 -7.36 -12.64
C PRO A 85 3.64 -7.14 -11.46
N SER A 86 3.03 -8.24 -11.01
CA SER A 86 2.13 -8.24 -9.86
C SER A 86 2.84 -8.89 -8.68
N ILE A 87 2.87 -8.23 -7.54
CA ILE A 87 3.40 -8.76 -6.27
C ILE A 87 2.30 -8.56 -5.24
N GLY A 88 1.76 -9.65 -4.71
CA GLY A 88 0.56 -9.64 -3.90
C GLY A 88 -0.62 -8.95 -4.61
N ASN A 89 -1.25 -7.99 -3.93
CA ASN A 89 -2.40 -7.23 -4.43
C ASN A 89 -2.02 -5.95 -5.20
N PHE A 90 -0.75 -5.83 -5.63
CA PHE A 90 -0.23 -4.63 -6.27
C PHE A 90 0.38 -4.93 -7.63
N LYS A 91 0.14 -4.02 -8.58
CA LYS A 91 0.85 -3.97 -9.86
C LYS A 91 1.91 -2.89 -9.82
N TYR A 92 3.08 -3.21 -10.32
CA TYR A 92 4.21 -2.30 -10.41
C TYR A 92 4.32 -1.77 -11.83
N LEU A 93 4.41 -0.46 -12.00
CA LEU A 93 4.55 0.18 -13.29
C LEU A 93 5.90 0.91 -13.33
N PHE A 94 6.64 0.65 -14.40
CA PHE A 94 7.96 1.21 -14.62
C PHE A 94 7.85 2.34 -15.63
N TYR A 95 8.23 3.55 -15.22
CA TYR A 95 8.36 4.71 -16.07
C TYR A 95 9.81 5.21 -16.07
N THR A 96 10.11 6.14 -16.96
CA THR A 96 11.46 6.71 -17.08
C THR A 96 11.84 7.59 -15.88
N ASP A 97 10.85 8.26 -15.29
CA ASP A 97 11.00 9.24 -14.21
C ASP A 97 10.52 8.73 -12.84
N ARG A 98 9.80 7.60 -12.80
CA ARG A 98 9.24 7.03 -11.57
C ARG A 98 8.97 5.52 -11.67
N ILE A 99 8.73 4.90 -10.53
CA ILE A 99 8.12 3.57 -10.42
C ILE A 99 6.92 3.72 -9.50
N SER A 100 5.79 3.11 -9.87
CA SER A 100 4.59 3.12 -9.03
C SER A 100 4.12 1.72 -8.68
N ALA A 101 3.61 1.55 -7.47
CA ALA A 101 2.91 0.35 -7.01
C ALA A 101 1.45 0.72 -6.80
N CYS A 102 0.57 0.23 -7.67
CA CYS A 102 -0.87 0.50 -7.63
C CYS A 102 -1.62 -0.72 -7.15
N ARG A 103 -2.53 -0.54 -6.20
CA ARG A 103 -3.42 -1.61 -5.76
C ARG A 103 -4.34 -2.02 -6.92
N ILE A 104 -4.68 -3.31 -7.01
CA ILE A 104 -5.66 -3.82 -7.97
C ILE A 104 -6.92 -4.33 -7.25
N ASP A 105 -8.10 -3.98 -7.77
CA ASP A 105 -9.37 -4.61 -7.39
C ASP A 105 -9.55 -5.90 -8.23
N GLY A 106 -8.80 -6.96 -7.91
CA GLY A 106 -8.91 -8.28 -8.56
C GLY A 106 -7.77 -8.65 -9.52
N LYS A 107 -7.61 -9.96 -9.78
CA LYS A 107 -6.53 -10.50 -10.64
C LYS A 107 -6.81 -10.18 -12.12
N GLY A 108 -6.01 -9.33 -12.74
CA GLY A 108 -5.85 -9.34 -14.21
C GLY A 108 -6.18 -8.08 -15.00
N GLN A 109 -6.99 -7.14 -14.51
CA GLN A 109 -7.23 -5.88 -15.24
C GLN A 109 -6.58 -4.68 -14.56
N ALA A 110 -5.89 -3.85 -15.35
CA ALA A 110 -5.33 -2.57 -14.91
C ALA A 110 -6.45 -1.52 -14.78
N SER A 111 -7.47 -1.83 -13.97
CA SER A 111 -8.48 -0.84 -13.60
C SER A 111 -7.89 0.03 -12.49
N PHE A 112 -7.40 1.21 -12.86
CA PHE A 112 -6.99 2.24 -11.91
C PHE A 112 -8.18 3.09 -11.41
N ASN A 113 -9.40 2.66 -11.74
CA ASN A 113 -10.61 3.23 -11.18
C ASN A 113 -10.80 2.65 -9.79
N ASN A 114 -11.02 3.51 -8.79
CA ASN A 114 -11.17 3.12 -7.39
C ASN A 114 -9.93 2.43 -6.79
N THR A 115 -8.75 3.04 -6.94
CA THR A 115 -7.51 2.52 -6.37
C THR A 115 -6.68 3.62 -5.70
N TYR A 116 -5.58 3.19 -5.07
CA TYR A 116 -4.48 4.07 -4.69
C TYR A 116 -3.15 3.51 -5.22
N CYS A 117 -2.20 4.40 -5.42
CA CYS A 117 -0.87 4.09 -5.90
C CYS A 117 0.17 4.76 -5.01
N LEU A 118 1.19 3.99 -4.66
CA LEU A 118 2.45 4.49 -4.13
C LEU A 118 3.36 4.82 -5.30
N ILE A 119 4.03 5.96 -5.28
CA ILE A 119 4.81 6.47 -6.39
C ILE A 119 6.17 6.91 -5.86
N MET A 120 7.24 6.32 -6.38
CA MET A 120 8.61 6.76 -6.15
C MET A 120 9.17 7.39 -7.42
N SER A 121 9.43 8.69 -7.37
CA SER A 121 10.01 9.46 -8.48
C SER A 121 11.49 9.71 -8.23
N TYR A 122 12.34 9.54 -9.26
CA TYR A 122 13.78 9.81 -9.13
C TYR A 122 14.07 11.29 -8.87
N LYS A 123 13.28 12.18 -9.49
CA LYS A 123 13.32 13.62 -9.27
C LYS A 123 11.90 14.17 -9.30
N ARG A 124 11.55 15.03 -8.35
CA ARG A 124 10.25 15.71 -8.33
C ARG A 124 10.39 17.14 -7.85
N THR A 125 9.82 18.08 -8.58
CA THR A 125 9.74 19.48 -8.17
C THR A 125 8.40 19.75 -7.50
N VAL A 126 8.43 20.25 -6.26
CA VAL A 126 7.24 20.63 -5.48
C VAL A 126 7.49 22.00 -4.87
N GLY A 127 6.60 22.96 -5.14
CA GLY A 127 6.72 24.32 -4.61
C GLY A 127 8.02 25.05 -5.02
N GLY A 128 8.61 24.69 -6.17
CA GLY A 128 9.89 25.23 -6.63
C GLY A 128 11.14 24.51 -6.09
N THR A 129 10.98 23.63 -5.10
CA THR A 129 12.09 22.83 -4.56
C THR A 129 12.21 21.50 -5.30
N ASN A 130 13.44 21.10 -5.63
CA ASN A 130 13.74 19.83 -6.29
C ASN A 130 14.10 18.76 -5.26
N TYR A 131 13.27 17.73 -5.18
CA TYR A 131 13.47 16.58 -4.32
C TYR A 131 14.01 15.40 -5.15
N LYS A 132 14.94 14.64 -4.54
CA LYS A 132 15.43 13.36 -5.07
C LYS A 132 14.76 12.20 -4.32
N ASP A 133 14.47 11.13 -5.03
CA ASP A 133 13.83 9.92 -4.49
C ASP A 133 12.53 10.26 -3.73
N PHE A 134 11.63 10.94 -4.43
CA PHE A 134 10.39 11.48 -3.88
C PHE A 134 9.32 10.39 -3.81
N LEU A 135 8.84 10.12 -2.60
CA LEU A 135 7.78 9.15 -2.33
C LEU A 135 6.45 9.86 -2.02
N GLU A 136 5.43 9.55 -2.81
CA GLU A 136 4.06 10.01 -2.62
C GLU A 136 3.04 8.88 -2.76
N CYS A 137 1.85 9.08 -2.22
CA CYS A 137 0.69 8.22 -2.40
C CYS A 137 -0.45 9.04 -2.99
N ASN A 138 -1.06 8.55 -4.07
CA ASN A 138 -2.21 9.17 -4.71
C ASN A 138 -3.38 8.18 -4.73
N SER A 139 -4.59 8.68 -4.50
CA SER A 139 -5.82 7.91 -4.55
C SER A 139 -6.75 8.45 -5.64
N THR A 140 -7.32 7.57 -6.45
CA THR A 140 -8.35 7.91 -7.44
C THR A 140 -9.77 7.84 -6.85
N SER A 141 -9.91 7.49 -5.57
CA SER A 141 -11.21 7.34 -4.90
C SER A 141 -11.16 7.76 -3.43
N GLU A 142 -12.22 8.43 -2.97
CA GLU A 142 -12.37 8.83 -1.57
C GLU A 142 -12.26 7.64 -0.61
N LYS A 143 -12.66 6.44 -1.07
CA LYS A 143 -12.56 5.19 -0.31
C LYS A 143 -11.13 4.90 0.16
N TRP A 144 -10.12 5.27 -0.63
CA TRP A 144 -8.73 4.91 -0.37
C TRP A 144 -7.89 6.05 0.20
N ASN A 145 -8.46 7.25 0.36
CA ASN A 145 -7.76 8.40 0.93
C ASN A 145 -7.17 8.08 2.31
N TYR A 146 -7.89 7.33 3.13
CA TYR A 146 -7.44 6.98 4.48
C TYR A 146 -6.14 6.13 4.46
N VAL A 147 -5.89 5.34 3.41
CA VAL A 147 -4.66 4.55 3.31
C VAL A 147 -3.49 5.49 3.08
N CYS A 148 -3.57 6.36 2.06
CA CYS A 148 -2.52 7.34 1.79
C CYS A 148 -2.30 8.29 2.98
N GLU A 149 -3.37 8.74 3.65
CA GLU A 149 -3.29 9.56 4.85
C GLU A 149 -2.59 8.84 6.01
N SER A 150 -2.87 7.55 6.20
CA SER A 150 -2.22 6.75 7.24
C SER A 150 -0.72 6.48 6.99
N LEU A 151 -0.26 6.68 5.76
CA LEU A 151 1.14 6.58 5.37
C LEU A 151 1.84 7.94 5.33
N ALA A 152 1.06 9.03 5.25
CA ALA A 152 1.59 10.37 5.13
C ALA A 152 2.42 10.74 6.37
N GLN A 153 3.52 11.44 6.14
CA GLN A 153 4.34 11.95 7.23
C GLN A 153 3.73 13.23 7.80
N SER A 154 3.66 13.31 9.12
CA SER A 154 3.33 14.54 9.84
C SER A 154 4.59 15.37 10.02
N CYS A 155 4.61 16.59 9.48
CA CYS A 155 5.70 17.52 9.74
C CYS A 155 5.57 18.15 11.15
N PRO A 156 6.66 18.68 11.75
CA PRO A 156 6.65 19.26 13.11
C PRO A 156 5.65 20.40 13.31
N ASN A 157 5.27 21.09 12.24
CA ASN A 157 4.23 22.11 12.22
C ASN A 157 2.79 21.55 12.21
N GLY A 158 2.61 20.23 12.34
CA GLY A 158 1.32 19.56 12.30
C GLY A 158 0.71 19.46 10.90
N ALA A 159 1.40 19.93 9.86
CA ALA A 159 0.94 19.78 8.49
C ALA A 159 1.13 18.32 8.04
N THR A 160 0.05 17.66 7.64
CA THR A 160 0.17 16.52 6.73
C THR A 160 0.63 17.09 5.39
N SER A 161 1.72 16.54 4.83
CA SER A 161 2.26 17.03 3.56
C SER A 161 1.36 16.56 2.40
N LYS A 162 0.18 17.19 2.30
CA LYS A 162 -0.79 17.01 1.24
C LYS A 162 -0.53 18.07 0.19
N ASN A 163 -0.17 17.64 -1.01
CA ASN A 163 -0.03 18.52 -2.17
C ASN A 163 -1.12 18.16 -3.19
N GLY A 164 -2.24 18.90 -3.17
CA GLY A 164 -3.43 18.57 -3.96
C GLY A 164 -4.00 17.20 -3.58
N SER A 165 -4.04 16.28 -4.55
CA SER A 165 -4.51 14.89 -4.35
C SER A 165 -3.40 13.90 -3.95
N SER A 166 -2.15 14.36 -3.81
CA SER A 166 -1.01 13.54 -3.39
C SER A 166 -0.72 13.71 -1.89
N TYR A 167 -0.47 12.60 -1.22
CA TYR A 167 0.03 12.53 0.15
C TYR A 167 1.51 12.19 0.12
N VAL A 168 2.35 13.05 0.69
CA VAL A 168 3.80 12.83 0.73
C VAL A 168 4.14 11.93 1.90
N ILE A 169 5.01 10.94 1.62
CA ILE A 169 5.54 10.00 2.62
C ILE A 169 7.07 10.20 2.79
N SER A 170 7.74 10.95 1.91
CA SER A 170 9.18 11.17 1.97
C SER A 170 9.60 12.06 3.15
N ASP A 171 10.57 11.58 3.93
CA ASP A 171 11.17 12.24 5.11
C ASP A 171 11.67 13.67 4.83
N ARG A 172 12.10 13.95 3.59
CA ARG A 172 12.78 15.21 3.21
C ARG A 172 11.89 16.43 2.99
N ILE A 173 10.55 16.35 3.15
CA ILE A 173 9.71 17.56 3.04
C ILE A 173 9.58 18.31 4.36
N CYS A 174 9.90 17.66 5.48
CA CYS A 174 9.72 18.24 6.81
C CYS A 174 10.99 18.91 7.38
N ASP A 175 12.03 19.10 6.55
CA ASP A 175 13.26 19.84 6.87
C ASP A 175 13.17 21.32 6.43
#